data_AF-A0A969MMB6-F1
#
_entry.id   AF-A0A969MMB6-F1
#
_cell.length_a   1.000
_cell.length_b   1.000
_cell.length_c   1.000
_cell.angle_alpha   90.00
_cell.angle_beta   90.00
_cell.angle_gamma   90.00
#
_symmetry.space_group_name_H-M   'P 1'
#
loop_
_entity.id
_entity.type
_entity.pdbx_description
1 polymer ?
#
loop_
_entity_poly.entity_id
_entity_poly.type
_entity_poly.pdbx_seq_one_letter_code
_entity_poly.pdbx_strand_id
1 'polypeptide(L)'
;MHYREAFNQTLKKFGIPAKSLALSSGVQECQISQFRKGKDLMAETLFSLIAALPTEAKIYYFSCINGESMLDAVDLRSLISSMSVDRKSEVLTLIANSLVENQTKTESASLMRAV
;
A
#
# COMPACT_ATOMS: atom_id res chain seq x y z
N MET A 1 -0.79 -5.41 14.06
CA MET A 1 -0.52 -6.82 13.65
C MET A 1 0.98 -7.09 13.78
N HIS A 2 1.41 -8.32 14.10
CA HIS A 2 2.85 -8.60 14.17
C HIS A 2 3.49 -8.54 12.76
N TYR A 3 4.72 -8.02 12.64
CA TYR A 3 5.36 -7.72 11.35
C TYR A 3 5.44 -8.91 10.37
N ARG A 4 5.56 -10.14 10.89
CA ARG A 4 5.51 -11.38 10.09
C ARG A 4 4.12 -11.65 9.51
N GLU A 5 3.08 -11.46 10.29
CA GLU A 5 1.69 -11.68 9.86
C GLU A 5 1.30 -10.63 8.82
N ALA A 6 1.70 -9.37 9.04
CA ALA A 6 1.51 -8.28 8.09
C ALA A 6 2.18 -8.61 6.74
N PHE A 7 3.38 -9.18 6.77
CA PHE A 7 4.10 -9.60 5.57
C PHE A 7 3.33 -10.71 4.83
N ASN A 8 2.90 -11.75 5.55
CA ASN A 8 2.10 -12.84 5.00
C ASN A 8 0.80 -12.34 4.35
N GLN A 9 0.07 -11.44 5.02
CA GLN A 9 -1.14 -10.85 4.49
C GLN A 9 -0.87 -9.99 3.25
N THR A 10 0.22 -9.22 3.26
CA THR A 10 0.64 -8.39 2.12
C THR A 10 0.89 -9.27 0.89
N LEU A 11 1.69 -10.33 1.02
CA LEU A 11 1.94 -11.23 -0.11
C LEU A 11 0.65 -11.88 -0.63
N LYS A 12 -0.27 -12.26 0.27
CA LYS A 12 -1.56 -12.84 -0.11
C LYS A 12 -2.45 -11.83 -0.84
N LYS A 13 -2.55 -10.59 -0.35
CA LYS A 13 -3.41 -9.54 -0.91
C LYS A 13 -3.00 -9.14 -2.32
N PHE A 14 -1.69 -9.02 -2.55
CA PHE A 14 -1.14 -8.61 -3.84
C PHE A 14 -0.75 -9.80 -4.73
N GLY A 15 -1.03 -11.04 -4.30
CA GLY A 15 -0.72 -12.25 -5.07
C GLY A 15 0.76 -12.43 -5.37
N ILE A 16 1.67 -11.94 -4.51
CA ILE A 16 3.12 -11.91 -4.75
C ILE A 16 3.72 -13.30 -4.49
N PRO A 17 4.24 -14.00 -5.53
CA PRO A 17 4.87 -15.31 -5.35
C PRO A 17 6.23 -15.20 -4.64
N ALA A 18 6.52 -16.11 -3.71
CA ALA A 18 7.81 -16.14 -3.00
C ALA A 18 9.01 -16.24 -3.95
N LYS A 19 8.87 -16.97 -5.06
CA LYS A 19 9.87 -17.08 -6.12
C LYS A 19 10.19 -15.74 -6.79
N SER A 20 9.16 -14.97 -7.11
CA SER A 20 9.36 -13.64 -7.70
C SER A 20 10.06 -12.70 -6.72
N LEU A 21 9.68 -12.77 -5.45
CA LEU A 21 10.24 -11.93 -4.41
C LEU A 21 11.72 -12.28 -4.17
N ALA A 22 12.04 -13.57 -4.10
CA ALA A 22 13.41 -14.07 -3.96
C ALA A 22 14.34 -13.54 -5.06
N LEU A 23 13.88 -13.56 -6.32
CA LEU A 23 14.63 -13.02 -7.45
C LEU A 23 14.88 -11.51 -7.29
N SER A 24 13.85 -10.74 -6.94
CA SER A 24 13.95 -9.28 -6.80
C SER A 24 14.72 -8.82 -5.56
N SER A 25 14.72 -9.60 -4.48
CA SER A 25 15.33 -9.21 -3.21
C SER A 25 16.72 -9.82 -2.98
N GLY A 26 17.13 -10.79 -3.81
CA GLY A 26 18.35 -11.57 -3.61
C GLY A 26 18.29 -12.53 -2.40
N VAL A 27 17.11 -12.74 -1.81
CA VAL A 27 16.93 -13.61 -0.64
C VAL A 27 16.48 -14.99 -1.09
N GLN A 28 17.02 -16.05 -0.50
CA GLN A 28 16.68 -17.41 -0.92
C GLN A 28 15.21 -17.73 -0.59
N GLU A 29 14.50 -18.42 -1.50
CA GLU A 29 13.11 -18.85 -1.29
C GLU A 29 12.91 -19.64 0.01
N CYS A 30 13.90 -20.46 0.39
CA CYS A 30 13.88 -21.21 1.64
C CYS A 30 13.84 -20.28 2.87
N GLN A 31 14.59 -19.19 2.87
CA GLN A 31 14.59 -18.20 3.95
C GLN A 31 13.23 -17.48 4.03
N ILE A 32 12.64 -17.13 2.90
CA ILE A 32 11.30 -16.54 2.84
C ILE A 32 10.26 -17.52 3.42
N SER A 33 10.30 -18.78 2.99
CA SER A 33 9.40 -19.83 3.50
C SER A 33 9.54 -20.04 5.01
N GLN A 34 10.77 -20.12 5.52
CA GLN A 34 11.05 -20.26 6.95
C GLN A 34 10.56 -19.02 7.73
N PHE A 35 10.78 -17.82 7.19
CA PHE A 35 10.31 -16.58 7.80
C PHE A 35 8.79 -16.57 7.97
N ARG A 36 8.07 -16.92 6.89
CA ARG A 36 6.61 -17.00 6.88
C ARG A 36 6.05 -18.03 7.87
N LYS A 37 6.85 -19.04 8.23
CA LYS A 37 6.52 -20.12 9.18
C LYS A 37 6.94 -19.86 10.62
N GLY A 38 7.59 -18.73 10.93
CA GLY A 38 7.92 -18.35 12.31
C GLY A 38 9.40 -18.19 12.61
N LYS A 39 10.31 -18.51 11.68
CA LYS A 39 11.73 -18.21 11.88
C LYS A 39 11.96 -16.71 11.74
N ASP A 40 12.86 -16.14 12.53
CA ASP A 40 13.24 -14.74 12.36
C ASP A 40 14.29 -14.61 11.24
N LEU A 41 14.30 -13.44 10.62
CA LEU A 41 15.34 -13.02 9.68
C LEU A 41 16.23 -11.98 10.36
N MET A 42 17.47 -11.86 9.89
CA MET A 42 18.25 -10.67 10.20
C MET A 42 17.55 -9.44 9.63
N ALA A 43 17.70 -8.30 10.33
CA ALA A 43 17.04 -7.06 9.95
C ALA A 43 17.34 -6.66 8.49
N GLU A 44 18.60 -6.78 8.06
CA GLU A 44 19.02 -6.53 6.69
C GLU A 44 18.24 -7.38 5.67
N THR A 45 18.10 -8.68 5.92
CA THR A 45 17.35 -9.58 5.04
C THR A 45 15.87 -9.22 4.97
N LEU A 46 15.27 -8.84 6.10
CA LEU A 46 13.89 -8.36 6.13
C LEU A 46 13.73 -7.06 5.32
N PHE A 47 14.66 -6.12 5.46
CA PHE A 47 14.63 -4.87 4.69
C PHE A 47 14.80 -5.10 3.19
N SER A 48 15.66 -6.03 2.76
CA SER A 48 15.76 -6.41 1.35
C SER A 48 14.44 -6.97 0.81
N LEU A 49 13.72 -7.77 1.59
CA LEU A 49 12.40 -8.27 1.20
C LEU A 49 11.36 -7.14 1.08
N ILE A 50 11.31 -6.23 2.06
CA ILE A 50 10.37 -5.10 2.06
C ILE A 50 10.67 -4.14 0.91
N ALA A 51 11.95 -3.86 0.64
CA ALA A 51 12.39 -2.98 -0.43
C ALA A 51 11.95 -3.49 -1.82
N ALA A 52 11.96 -4.82 -2.00
CA ALA A 52 11.57 -5.50 -3.23
C ALA A 52 10.04 -5.57 -3.46
N LEU A 53 9.21 -5.21 -2.47
CA LEU A 53 7.77 -5.14 -2.67
C LEU A 53 7.39 -4.00 -3.64
N PRO A 54 6.29 -4.13 -4.40
CA PRO A 54 5.67 -3.00 -5.08
C PRO A 54 5.31 -1.87 -4.10
N THR A 55 5.26 -0.62 -4.57
CA THR A 55 4.99 0.56 -3.73
C THR A 55 3.69 0.42 -2.94
N GLU A 56 2.60 -0.01 -3.58
CA GLU A 56 1.30 -0.21 -2.98
C GLU A 56 1.33 -1.30 -1.90
N ALA A 57 2.12 -2.35 -2.13
CA ALA A 57 2.31 -3.44 -1.19
C ALA A 57 3.12 -2.99 0.05
N LYS A 58 4.12 -2.12 -0.11
CA LYS A 58 4.84 -1.51 1.03
C LYS A 58 3.90 -0.68 1.89
N ILE A 59 3.11 0.20 1.27
CA ILE A 59 2.15 1.05 1.99
C ILE A 59 1.18 0.19 2.78
N TYR A 60 0.62 -0.85 2.14
CA TYR A 60 -0.27 -1.79 2.83
C TYR A 60 0.44 -2.51 3.98
N TYR A 61 1.65 -3.03 3.77
CA TYR A 61 2.44 -3.69 4.81
C TYR A 61 2.61 -2.82 6.05
N PHE A 62 3.02 -1.57 5.88
CA PHE A 62 3.20 -0.64 7.00
C PHE A 62 1.87 -0.25 7.66
N SER A 63 0.77 -0.13 6.90
CA SER A 63 -0.56 0.09 7.49
C SER A 63 -1.00 -1.07 8.39
N CYS A 64 -0.69 -2.33 8.01
CA CYS A 64 -0.98 -3.50 8.84
C CYS A 64 -0.19 -3.49 10.16
N ILE A 65 1.07 -3.05 10.12
CA ILE A 65 1.92 -2.99 11.32
C ILE A 65 1.45 -1.89 12.26
N ASN A 66 1.26 -0.69 11.73
CA ASN A 66 0.94 0.50 12.53
C ASN A 66 -0.47 0.45 13.12
N GLY A 67 -1.37 -0.37 12.57
CA GLY A 67 -2.75 -0.48 13.06
C GLY A 67 -3.63 0.72 12.69
N GLU A 68 -3.06 1.71 12.01
CA GLU A 68 -3.73 2.89 11.49
C GLU A 68 -3.49 2.98 9.98
N SER A 69 -4.46 3.53 9.25
CA SER A 69 -4.26 3.88 7.85
C SER A 69 -3.14 4.91 7.79
N MET A 70 -2.10 4.68 6.99
CA MET A 70 -1.08 5.72 6.79
C MET A 70 -1.68 7.02 6.23
N LEU A 71 -2.85 6.96 5.60
CA LEU A 71 -3.57 8.16 5.15
C LEU A 71 -4.07 9.03 6.31
N ASP A 72 -4.39 8.42 7.46
CA ASP A 72 -4.89 9.14 8.64
C ASP A 72 -3.74 9.77 9.44
N ALA A 73 -2.55 9.16 9.39
CA ALA A 73 -1.34 9.65 10.04
C ALA A 73 -0.56 10.70 9.23
N VAL A 74 -0.86 10.84 7.93
CA VAL A 74 -0.19 11.80 7.06
C VAL A 74 -0.77 13.19 7.26
N ASP A 75 0.05 14.13 7.71
CA ASP A 75 -0.29 15.56 7.66
C ASP A 75 -0.32 16.03 6.19
N LEU A 76 -1.51 16.00 5.60
CA LEU A 76 -1.77 16.40 4.23
C LEU A 76 -1.32 17.84 3.95
N ARG A 77 -1.40 18.75 4.94
CA ARG A 77 -0.99 20.14 4.75
C ARG A 77 0.52 20.22 4.55
N SER A 78 1.31 19.53 5.37
CA SER A 78 2.76 19.46 5.21
C SER A 78 3.16 18.76 3.91
N LEU A 79 2.46 17.68 3.54
CA LEU A 79 2.70 16.96 2.29
C LEU A 79 2.45 17.85 1.07
N ILE A 80 1.28 18.50 0.99
CA ILE A 80 0.95 19.42 -0.10
C ILE A 80 1.96 20.56 -0.13
N SER A 81 2.33 21.13 1.01
CA SER A 81 3.26 22.26 1.07
C SER A 81 4.63 21.92 0.45
N SER A 82 5.13 20.70 0.69
CA SER A 82 6.43 20.23 0.19
C SER A 82 6.45 19.78 -1.28
N MET A 83 5.29 19.62 -1.93
CA MET A 83 5.20 19.28 -3.36
C MET A 83 5.61 20.45 -4.27
N SER A 84 6.15 20.11 -5.45
CA SER A 84 6.37 21.07 -6.54
C SER A 84 5.04 21.64 -7.05
N VAL A 85 5.10 22.80 -7.72
CA VAL A 85 3.92 23.44 -8.30
C VAL A 85 3.22 22.52 -9.31
N ASP A 86 3.98 21.81 -10.14
CA ASP A 86 3.44 20.88 -11.13
C ASP A 86 2.67 19.72 -10.48
N ARG A 87 3.25 19.12 -9.43
CA ARG A 87 2.57 18.07 -8.65
C ARG A 87 1.32 18.57 -7.95
N LYS A 88 1.34 19.80 -7.42
CA LYS A 88 0.15 20.43 -6.83
C LYS A 88 -0.98 20.57 -7.86
N SER A 89 -0.67 21.01 -9.07
CA SER A 89 -1.65 21.14 -10.16
C SER A 89 -2.24 19.80 -10.58
N GLU A 90 -1.40 18.76 -10.68
CA GLU A 90 -1.84 17.39 -10.97
C GLU A 90 -2.81 16.89 -9.89
N VAL A 91 -2.45 17.03 -8.62
CA VAL A 91 -3.29 16.62 -7.48
C VAL A 91 -4.63 17.38 -7.47
N LEU A 92 -4.60 18.70 -7.70
CA LEU A 92 -5.84 19.50 -7.77
C LEU A 92 -6.78 19.00 -8.87
N THR A 93 -6.24 18.66 -10.03
CA THR A 93 -7.00 18.15 -11.18
C THR A 93 -7.63 16.79 -10.86
N LEU A 94 -6.85 15.88 -10.25
CA LEU A 94 -7.33 14.55 -9.85
C LEU A 94 -8.45 14.66 -8.81
N ILE A 95 -8.33 15.55 -7.82
CA ILE A 95 -9.36 15.79 -6.82
C ILE A 95 -10.62 16.35 -7.48
N ALA A 96 -10.49 17.35 -8.35
CA ALA A 96 -11.63 17.94 -9.04
C ALA A 96 -12.41 16.90 -9.86
N ASN A 97 -11.72 16.07 -10.63
CA ASN A 97 -12.34 15.02 -11.43
C ASN A 97 -13.06 13.98 -10.55
N SER A 98 -12.41 13.53 -9.47
CA SER A 98 -13.00 12.55 -8.54
C SER A 98 -14.28 13.07 -7.87
N LEU A 99 -14.36 14.37 -7.54
CA LEU A 99 -15.56 14.96 -6.94
C LEU A 99 -16.74 14.98 -7.92
N VAL A 100 -16.49 15.31 -9.19
CA VAL A 100 -17.52 15.31 -10.25
C VAL A 100 -18.04 13.89 -10.52
N GLU A 101 -17.14 12.91 -10.59
CA GLU A 101 -17.51 11.49 -10.77
C GLU A 101 -18.36 10.94 -9.62
N ASN A 102 -18.15 11.42 -8.40
CA ASN A 102 -18.93 10.99 -7.24
C ASN A 102 -20.30 11.68 -7.16
N GLN A 103 -20.42 12.94 -7.62
CA GLN A 103 -21.71 13.63 -7.71
C GLN A 103 -22.62 12.98 -8.76
N THR A 104 -22.09 12.70 -9.95
CA THR A 104 -22.84 12.04 -11.03
C THR A 104 -23.34 10.65 -10.66
N LYS A 105 -22.54 9.85 -9.92
CA LYS A 105 -22.98 8.56 -9.36
C LYS A 105 -24.07 8.70 -8.30
N THR A 106 -24.00 9.74 -7.48
CA THR A 106 -24.99 10.00 -6.43
C THR A 106 -26.32 10.40 -7.06
N GLU A 107 -26.31 11.30 -8.04
CA GLU A 107 -27.52 11.74 -8.76
C GLU A 107 -28.19 10.60 -9.54
N SER A 108 -27.41 9.77 -10.24
CA SER A 108 -27.95 8.61 -10.95
C SER A 108 -28.51 7.53 -10.02
N ALA A 109 -27.92 7.32 -8.84
CA ALA A 109 -28.47 6.44 -7.81
C ALA A 109 -29.76 6.99 -7.16
N SER A 110 -29.89 8.31 -7.03
CA SER A 110 -31.11 8.97 -6.54
C SER A 110 -32.27 8.83 -7.52
N LEU A 111 -32.00 8.93 -8.83
CA LEU A 111 -33.01 8.80 -9.88
C LEU A 111 -33.55 7.36 -10.00
N MET A 112 -32.71 6.34 -9.82
CA MET A 112 -33.15 4.93 -9.85
C MET A 112 -33.99 4.50 -8.64
N ARG A 113 -33.95 5.25 -7.52
CA ARG A 113 -34.76 4.97 -6.32
C ARG A 113 -36.14 5.63 -6.35
N ALA A 114 -36.37 6.56 -7.27
CA ALA A 114 -37.61 7.35 -7.38
C ALA A 114 -38.60 6.81 -8.43
N VAL A 115 -38.29 5.65 -9.05
CA VAL A 115 -39.12 4.91 -10.02
C VAL A 115 -39.48 3.56 -9.42
#